data_AF-C3XXI6-F1
#
_entry.id   AF-C3XXI6-F1
#
_cell.length_a   1.000
_cell.length_b   1.000
_cell.length_c   1.000
_cell.angle_alpha   90.00
_cell.angle_beta   90.00
_cell.angle_gamma   90.00
#
_symmetry.space_group_name_H-M   'P 1'
#
loop_
_entity.id
_entity.type
_entity.pdbx_description
1 polymer ?
#
loop_
_entity_poly.entity_id
_entity_poly.type
_entity_poly.pdbx_seq_one_letter_code
_entity_poly.pdbx_strand_id
1 'polypeptide(L)'
;MLELLVSQAECPHIFTDTETILSCKLLERHKFAVLEIQEHYDTYICKRDATVECLDKIKESLKRQSLGEEAGGNGEQQQIELCRHLYKLHFQLLLLFQSYSKLVKLLSTAANAPQVTDYSRDATDLKARLHQAIYDVDNGSVLPLGQVDTVSLSRQVAEDSLLENLKNGQLTTCVQLIRAFRSMWPNLVFGSADEDDMEYLLALFCKHVADNKTGVLVMTRADTDLSGVCHRLMEVNIQLLSSLKLLELPPKSPQSSPSSPSPTTNL
;
A
#
# COMPACT_ATOMS: atom_id res chain seq x y z
N MET A 1 1.46 11.34 9.98
CA MET A 1 0.85 9.98 9.89
C MET A 1 0.68 9.55 8.44
N LEU A 2 0.03 10.35 7.59
CA LEU A 2 -0.04 10.09 6.15
C LEU A 2 1.34 9.97 5.51
N GLU A 3 2.29 10.86 5.83
CA GLU A 3 3.68 10.75 5.34
C GLU A 3 4.38 9.46 5.76
N LEU A 4 4.13 8.99 6.99
CA LEU A 4 4.67 7.72 7.48
C LEU A 4 4.07 6.54 6.70
N LEU A 5 2.77 6.56 6.43
CA LEU A 5 2.13 5.53 5.60
C LEU A 5 2.67 5.58 4.16
N VAL A 6 2.76 6.77 3.56
CA VAL A 6 3.27 6.97 2.20
C VAL A 6 4.73 6.51 2.06
N SER A 7 5.58 6.81 3.04
CA SER A 7 6.99 6.37 3.06
C SER A 7 7.19 4.87 3.31
N GLN A 8 6.15 4.15 3.73
CA GLN A 8 6.22 2.73 4.12
C GLN A 8 5.27 1.84 3.30
N ALA A 9 4.51 2.43 2.37
CA ALA A 9 3.48 1.76 1.57
C ALA A 9 3.92 1.47 0.13
N GLU A 10 5.20 1.67 -0.22
CA GLU A 10 5.70 1.21 -1.51
C GLU A 10 5.58 -0.32 -1.56
N CYS A 11 4.85 -0.83 -2.55
CA CYS A 11 4.62 -2.25 -2.70
C CYS A 11 5.93 -2.93 -3.15
N PRO A 12 6.40 -3.98 -2.46
CA PRO A 12 7.59 -4.68 -2.90
C PRO A 12 7.33 -5.46 -4.18
N HIS A 13 8.32 -5.49 -5.09
CA HIS A 13 8.31 -6.45 -6.18
C HIS A 13 8.55 -7.84 -5.61
N ILE A 14 7.61 -8.75 -5.81
CA ILE A 14 7.67 -10.12 -5.30
C ILE A 14 7.72 -11.08 -6.49
N PHE A 15 8.70 -11.96 -6.47
CA PHE A 15 8.79 -13.08 -7.40
C PHE A 15 9.11 -14.35 -6.62
N THR A 16 8.50 -15.46 -7.04
CA THR A 16 8.71 -16.77 -6.42
C THR A 16 8.56 -17.84 -7.49
N ASP A 17 9.48 -18.79 -7.52
CA ASP A 17 9.38 -19.93 -8.44
C ASP A 17 8.31 -20.94 -8.00
N THR A 18 7.86 -21.75 -8.95
CA THR A 18 6.80 -22.75 -8.72
C THR A 18 7.15 -23.73 -7.60
N GLU A 19 8.43 -24.11 -7.49
CA GLU A 19 8.89 -25.05 -6.45
C GLU A 19 8.79 -24.45 -5.04
N THR A 20 9.21 -23.19 -4.85
CA THR A 20 9.05 -22.49 -3.56
C THR A 20 7.59 -22.32 -3.21
N ILE A 21 6.74 -21.95 -4.19
CA ILE A 21 5.31 -21.78 -3.97
C ILE A 21 4.67 -23.06 -3.41
N LEU A 22 5.02 -24.20 -3.99
CA LEU A 22 4.50 -25.51 -3.59
C LEU A 22 5.09 -25.98 -2.26
N SER A 23 6.42 -25.96 -2.13
CA SER A 23 7.13 -26.47 -0.95
C SER A 23 6.81 -25.69 0.33
N CYS A 24 6.60 -24.38 0.22
CA CYS A 24 6.23 -23.52 1.35
C CYS A 24 4.71 -23.39 1.54
N LYS A 25 3.88 -24.05 0.71
CA LYS A 25 2.42 -23.90 0.67
C LYS A 25 2.00 -22.43 0.64
N LEU A 26 2.74 -21.62 -0.10
CA LEU A 26 2.57 -20.17 -0.14
C LEU A 26 1.29 -19.78 -0.86
N LEU A 27 0.90 -20.49 -1.92
CA LEU A 27 -0.23 -20.12 -2.76
C LEU A 27 -1.53 -19.92 -1.98
N GLU A 28 -1.95 -20.93 -1.21
CA GLU A 28 -3.19 -20.85 -0.44
C GLU A 28 -3.12 -19.76 0.63
N ARG A 29 -2.00 -19.67 1.36
CA ARG A 29 -1.82 -18.65 2.41
C ARG A 29 -1.83 -17.23 1.84
N HIS A 30 -1.17 -17.04 0.71
CA HIS A 30 -1.13 -15.78 -0.02
C HIS A 30 -2.53 -15.41 -0.51
N LYS A 31 -3.25 -16.36 -1.12
CA LYS A 31 -4.64 -16.17 -1.56
C LYS A 31 -5.55 -15.73 -0.41
N PHE A 32 -5.50 -16.40 0.74
CA PHE A 32 -6.30 -16.00 1.91
C PHE A 32 -5.94 -14.60 2.41
N ALA A 33 -4.64 -14.27 2.48
CA ALA A 33 -4.20 -12.94 2.89
C ALA A 33 -4.66 -11.84 1.92
N VAL A 34 -4.62 -12.10 0.61
CA VAL A 34 -5.13 -11.16 -0.41
C VAL A 34 -6.64 -10.96 -0.29
N LEU A 35 -7.40 -12.03 -0.05
CA LEU A 35 -8.84 -11.93 0.17
C LEU A 35 -9.19 -11.15 1.45
N GLU A 36 -8.46 -11.37 2.55
CA GLU A 36 -8.61 -10.60 3.79
C GLU A 36 -8.33 -9.11 3.57
N ILE A 37 -7.26 -8.78 2.84
CA ILE A 37 -6.91 -7.39 2.46
C ILE A 37 -8.03 -6.78 1.61
N GLN A 38 -8.52 -7.52 0.61
CA GLN A 38 -9.60 -7.06 -0.26
C GLN A 38 -10.87 -6.75 0.53
N GLU A 39 -11.31 -7.64 1.42
CA GLU A 39 -12.49 -7.43 2.26
C GLU A 39 -12.34 -6.19 3.15
N HIS A 40 -11.16 -6.00 3.74
CA HIS A 40 -10.89 -4.80 4.53
C HIS A 40 -10.85 -3.52 3.70
N TYR A 41 -10.35 -3.60 2.48
CA TYR A 41 -10.32 -2.48 1.54
C TYR A 41 -11.73 -2.08 1.12
N ASP A 42 -12.57 -3.03 0.71
CA ASP A 42 -13.95 -2.78 0.32
C ASP A 42 -14.74 -2.14 1.48
N THR A 43 -14.57 -2.67 2.69
CA THR A 43 -15.16 -2.11 3.91
C THR A 43 -14.65 -0.70 4.21
N TYR A 44 -13.35 -0.44 3.97
CA TYR A 44 -12.76 0.88 4.16
C TYR A 44 -13.37 1.90 3.19
N ILE A 45 -13.56 1.54 1.92
CA ILE A 45 -14.20 2.37 0.91
C ILE A 45 -15.65 2.71 1.32
N CYS A 46 -16.45 1.72 1.72
CA CYS A 46 -17.81 1.98 2.19
C CYS A 46 -17.86 2.95 3.38
N LYS A 47 -16.96 2.79 4.37
CA LYS A 47 -16.87 3.68 5.52
C LYS A 47 -16.39 5.09 5.15
N ARG A 48 -15.47 5.20 4.19
CA ARG A 48 -14.99 6.48 3.66
C ARG A 48 -16.15 7.25 3.05
N ASP A 49 -16.93 6.60 2.20
CA ASP A 49 -18.05 7.22 1.51
C ASP A 49 -19.13 7.68 2.50
N ALA A 50 -19.46 6.85 3.50
CA ALA A 50 -20.36 7.25 4.59
C ALA A 50 -19.82 8.44 5.42
N THR A 51 -18.49 8.50 5.64
CA THR A 51 -17.85 9.62 6.36
C THR A 51 -17.95 10.92 5.54
N VAL A 52 -17.73 10.84 4.23
CA VAL A 52 -17.86 11.98 3.32
C VAL A 52 -19.31 12.48 3.29
N GLU A 53 -20.28 11.57 3.16
CA GLU A 53 -21.71 11.92 3.18
C GLU A 53 -22.11 12.59 4.51
N CYS A 54 -21.62 12.08 5.64
CA CYS A 54 -21.85 12.70 6.95
C CYS A 54 -21.26 14.12 7.03
N LEU A 55 -20.04 14.30 6.53
CA LEU A 55 -19.37 15.60 6.48
C LEU A 55 -20.13 16.61 5.60
N ASP A 56 -20.64 16.17 4.46
CA ASP A 56 -21.37 17.06 3.54
C ASP A 56 -22.71 17.51 4.13
N LYS A 57 -23.44 16.63 4.84
CA LYS A 57 -24.63 17.00 5.62
C LYS A 57 -24.34 18.07 6.68
N ILE A 58 -23.20 17.99 7.35
CA ILE A 58 -22.76 19.00 8.32
C ILE A 58 -22.46 20.33 7.62
N LYS A 59 -21.73 20.31 6.50
CA LYS A 59 -21.45 21.51 5.71
C LYS A 59 -22.72 22.20 5.21
N GLU A 60 -23.70 21.42 4.72
CA GLU A 60 -25.01 21.93 4.29
C GLU A 60 -25.77 22.56 5.46
N SER A 61 -25.77 21.90 6.62
CA SER A 61 -26.39 22.42 7.84
C SER A 61 -25.76 23.74 8.29
N LEU A 62 -24.42 23.84 8.24
CA LEU A 62 -23.67 25.07 8.57
C LEU A 62 -23.97 26.20 7.57
N LYS A 63 -24.05 25.90 6.27
CA LYS A 63 -24.42 26.89 5.24
C LYS A 63 -25.82 27.45 5.48
N ARG A 64 -26.81 26.60 5.78
CA ARG A 64 -28.17 27.03 6.13
C ARG A 64 -28.20 27.93 7.36
N GLN A 65 -27.45 27.57 8.40
CA GLN A 65 -27.34 28.39 9.62
C GLN A 65 -26.75 29.78 9.34
N SER A 66 -25.78 29.88 8.42
CA SER A 66 -25.20 31.17 8.02
C SER A 66 -26.16 32.10 7.26
N LEU A 67 -27.23 31.54 6.68
CA LEU A 67 -28.27 32.26 5.94
C LEU A 67 -29.44 32.72 6.83
N GLY A 68 -29.36 32.52 8.15
CA GLY A 68 -30.37 32.99 9.11
C GLY A 68 -31.59 32.06 9.27
N GLU A 69 -31.55 30.85 8.71
CA GLU A 69 -32.56 29.82 8.98
C GLU A 69 -32.32 29.23 10.37
N GLU A 70 -33.35 29.22 11.24
CA GLU A 70 -33.25 28.65 12.59
C GLU A 70 -32.85 27.17 12.51
N ALA A 71 -31.58 26.89 12.80
CA ALA A 71 -31.06 25.54 12.90
C ALA A 71 -31.54 24.93 14.22
N GLY A 72 -32.57 24.08 14.16
CA GLY A 72 -32.95 23.23 15.29
C GLY A 72 -31.71 22.52 15.85
N GLY A 73 -31.49 22.60 17.16
CA GLY A 73 -30.23 22.35 17.88
C GLY A 73 -29.62 20.94 17.79
N ASN A 74 -29.23 20.50 16.59
CA ASN A 74 -28.68 19.17 16.32
C ASN A 74 -27.18 19.19 15.95
N GLY A 75 -26.52 20.36 15.99
CA GLY A 75 -25.13 20.51 15.54
C GLY A 75 -24.12 19.67 16.34
N GLU A 76 -24.29 19.57 17.66
CA GLU A 76 -23.44 18.75 18.53
C GLU A 76 -23.61 17.27 18.23
N GLN A 77 -24.85 16.81 18.04
CA GLN A 77 -25.15 15.42 17.68
C GLN A 77 -24.56 15.03 16.31
N GLN A 78 -24.63 15.94 15.33
CA GLN A 78 -24.02 15.72 14.02
C GLN A 78 -22.49 15.64 14.11
N GLN A 79 -21.86 16.49 14.93
CA GLN A 79 -20.42 16.44 15.17
C GLN A 79 -19.99 15.12 15.83
N ILE A 80 -20.73 14.64 16.83
CA ILE A 80 -20.47 13.34 17.47
C ILE A 80 -20.60 12.20 16.44
N GLU A 81 -21.61 12.26 15.57
CA GLU A 81 -21.80 11.26 14.52
C GLU A 81 -20.65 11.25 13.51
N LEU A 82 -20.11 12.42 13.13
CA LEU A 82 -18.91 12.51 12.31
C LEU A 82 -17.70 11.89 13.03
N CYS A 83 -17.51 12.16 14.33
CA CYS A 83 -16.45 11.53 15.11
C CYS A 83 -16.57 9.99 15.11
N ARG A 84 -17.79 9.43 15.18
CA ARG A 84 -18.01 7.98 15.07
C ARG A 84 -17.63 7.43 13.71
N HIS A 85 -17.98 8.14 12.63
CA HIS A 85 -17.59 7.77 11.28
C HIS A 85 -16.06 7.77 11.11
N LEU A 86 -15.38 8.81 11.58
CA LEU A 86 -13.92 8.93 11.56
C LEU A 86 -13.22 7.81 12.35
N TYR A 87 -13.72 7.48 13.56
CA TYR A 87 -13.19 6.36 14.34
C TYR A 87 -13.36 5.03 13.60
N LYS A 88 -14.55 4.76 13.06
CA LYS A 88 -14.83 3.53 12.31
C LYS A 88 -13.96 3.42 11.06
N LEU A 89 -13.71 4.54 10.37
CA LEU A 89 -12.85 4.61 9.21
C LEU A 89 -11.38 4.33 9.58
N HIS A 90 -10.88 4.98 10.63
CA HIS A 90 -9.52 4.76 11.13
C HIS A 90 -9.30 3.34 11.63
N PHE A 91 -10.28 2.77 12.34
CA PHE A 91 -10.25 1.36 12.75
C PHE A 91 -10.13 0.42 11.55
N GLN A 92 -10.88 0.70 10.48
CA GLN A 92 -10.80 -0.12 9.27
C GLN A 92 -9.46 0.01 8.54
N LEU A 93 -8.88 1.22 8.52
CA LEU A 93 -7.53 1.44 8.00
C LEU A 93 -6.48 0.64 8.79
N LEU A 94 -6.60 0.59 10.11
CA LEU A 94 -5.74 -0.22 10.97
C LEU A 94 -5.84 -1.71 10.60
N LEU A 95 -7.04 -2.25 10.43
CA LEU A 95 -7.23 -3.65 10.03
C LEU A 95 -6.62 -3.94 8.65
N LEU A 96 -6.87 -3.07 7.67
CA LEU A 96 -6.28 -3.18 6.33
C LEU A 96 -4.75 -3.24 6.39
N PHE A 97 -4.15 -2.33 7.16
CA PHE A 97 -2.70 -2.27 7.30
C PHE A 97 -2.12 -3.47 8.07
N GLN A 98 -2.83 -3.96 9.09
CA GLN A 98 -2.46 -5.19 9.78
C GLN A 98 -2.47 -6.40 8.85
N SER A 99 -3.48 -6.54 8.01
CA SER A 99 -3.56 -7.64 7.04
C SER A 99 -2.48 -7.55 5.96
N TYR A 100 -2.15 -6.34 5.50
CA TYR A 100 -0.97 -6.11 4.67
C TYR A 100 0.33 -6.53 5.39
N SER A 101 0.52 -6.13 6.65
CA SER A 101 1.67 -6.53 7.45
C SER A 101 1.77 -8.05 7.62
N LYS A 102 0.64 -8.75 7.81
CA LYS A 102 0.59 -10.22 7.86
C LYS A 102 1.06 -10.84 6.54
N LEU A 103 0.60 -10.34 5.40
CA LEU A 103 1.02 -10.83 4.08
C LEU A 103 2.53 -10.68 3.89
N VAL A 104 3.08 -9.52 4.22
CA VAL A 104 4.53 -9.27 4.13
C VAL A 104 5.32 -10.20 5.05
N LYS A 105 4.85 -10.42 6.29
CA LYS A 105 5.47 -11.35 7.25
C LYS A 105 5.39 -12.80 6.77
N LEU A 106 4.30 -13.20 6.14
CA LEU A 106 4.15 -14.53 5.53
C LEU A 106 5.24 -14.79 4.49
N LEU A 107 5.45 -13.84 3.57
CA LEU A 107 6.48 -13.94 2.53
C LEU A 107 7.90 -13.92 3.12
N SER A 108 8.15 -13.01 4.07
CA SER A 108 9.43 -12.91 4.78
C SER A 108 9.76 -14.20 5.56
N THR A 109 8.75 -14.88 6.12
CA THR A 109 8.94 -16.15 6.81
C THR A 109 9.30 -17.26 5.83
N ALA A 110 8.71 -17.27 4.63
CA ALA A 110 9.04 -18.25 3.61
C ALA A 110 10.46 -18.07 3.05
N ALA A 111 10.98 -16.84 3.01
CA ALA A 111 12.37 -16.59 2.64
C ALA A 111 13.39 -17.30 3.56
N ASN A 112 13.01 -17.56 4.82
CA ASN A 112 13.85 -18.26 5.80
C ASN A 112 13.72 -19.79 5.74
N ALA A 113 12.92 -20.33 4.82
CA ALA A 113 12.79 -21.79 4.69
C ALA A 113 14.08 -22.39 4.10
N PRO A 114 14.52 -23.57 4.58
CA PRO A 114 15.82 -24.16 4.20
C PRO A 114 15.91 -24.53 2.71
N GLN A 115 14.77 -24.77 2.06
CA GLN A 115 14.69 -25.05 0.63
C GLN A 115 14.60 -23.77 -0.25
N VAL A 116 14.62 -22.59 0.37
CA VAL A 116 14.50 -21.31 -0.32
C VAL A 116 15.84 -20.59 -0.35
N THR A 117 16.22 -20.11 -1.52
CA THR A 117 17.34 -19.21 -1.74
C THR A 117 16.81 -17.82 -1.99
N ASP A 118 17.11 -16.91 -1.07
CA ASP A 118 16.66 -15.53 -1.11
C ASP A 118 17.57 -14.66 -2.01
N TYR A 119 16.99 -14.11 -3.09
CA TYR A 119 17.62 -13.19 -4.04
C TYR A 119 17.12 -11.74 -3.86
N SER A 120 16.43 -11.45 -2.76
CA SER A 120 15.87 -10.12 -2.47
C SER A 120 16.92 -9.02 -2.50
N ARG A 121 18.13 -9.29 -1.98
CA ARG A 121 19.23 -8.31 -1.98
C ARG A 121 19.69 -7.98 -3.39
N ASP A 122 19.99 -8.99 -4.19
CA ASP A 122 20.46 -8.83 -5.57
C ASP A 122 19.43 -8.07 -6.42
N ALA A 123 18.15 -8.41 -6.25
CA ALA A 123 17.05 -7.74 -6.93
C ALA A 123 16.86 -6.29 -6.46
N THR A 124 17.07 -6.01 -5.17
CA THR A 124 16.97 -4.63 -4.62
C THR A 124 18.11 -3.76 -5.14
N ASP A 125 19.33 -4.29 -5.14
CA ASP A 125 20.51 -3.62 -5.69
C ASP A 125 20.37 -3.41 -7.21
N LEU A 126 19.77 -4.38 -7.92
CA LEU A 126 19.45 -4.23 -9.34
C LEU A 126 18.36 -3.16 -9.56
N LYS A 127 17.27 -3.16 -8.78
CA LYS A 127 16.19 -2.16 -8.86
C LYS A 127 16.76 -0.74 -8.69
N ALA A 128 17.63 -0.52 -7.69
CA ALA A 128 18.26 0.78 -7.47
C ALA A 128 19.15 1.22 -8.64
N ARG A 129 19.97 0.31 -9.19
CA ARG A 129 20.83 0.62 -10.35
C ARG A 129 20.01 0.84 -11.62
N LEU A 130 18.92 0.10 -11.82
CA LEU A 130 17.99 0.29 -12.93
C LEU A 130 17.29 1.65 -12.85
N HIS A 131 16.85 2.05 -11.66
CA HIS A 131 16.27 3.38 -11.45
C HIS A 131 17.24 4.49 -11.87
N GLN A 132 18.52 4.38 -11.49
CA GLN A 132 19.53 5.35 -11.92
C GLN A 132 19.75 5.31 -13.43
N ALA A 133 19.82 4.12 -14.04
CA ALA A 133 20.02 3.98 -15.48
C ALA A 133 18.86 4.56 -16.31
N ILE A 134 17.61 4.36 -15.86
CA ILE A 134 16.42 4.95 -16.47
C ILE A 134 16.49 6.47 -16.38
N TYR A 135 16.79 7.02 -15.20
CA TYR A 135 16.98 8.46 -15.00
C TYR A 135 18.05 9.05 -15.92
N ASP A 136 19.18 8.37 -16.10
CA ASP A 136 20.26 8.85 -16.96
C ASP A 136 19.86 8.84 -18.44
N VAL A 137 19.09 7.84 -18.89
CA VAL A 137 18.56 7.75 -20.26
C VAL A 137 17.48 8.81 -20.51
N ASP A 138 16.56 9.00 -19.58
CA ASP A 138 15.47 9.98 -19.70
C ASP A 138 15.99 11.42 -19.74
N ASN A 139 17.04 11.72 -18.98
CA ASN A 139 17.69 13.02 -18.99
C ASN A 139 18.71 13.21 -20.13
N GLY A 140 18.82 12.25 -21.05
CA GLY A 140 19.74 12.32 -22.19
C GLY A 140 21.22 12.36 -21.79
N SER A 141 21.56 11.87 -20.59
CA SER A 141 22.94 11.80 -20.09
C SER A 141 23.73 10.64 -20.73
N VAL A 142 23.06 9.78 -21.50
CA VAL A 142 23.62 8.62 -22.18
C VAL A 142 23.47 8.79 -23.69
N LEU A 143 24.50 8.42 -24.45
CA LEU A 143 24.42 8.40 -25.92
C LEU A 143 23.31 7.45 -26.37
N PRO A 144 22.45 7.85 -27.33
CA PRO A 144 21.46 6.95 -27.90
C PRO A 144 22.14 5.73 -28.51
N LEU A 145 21.53 4.56 -28.31
CA LEU A 145 21.96 3.35 -28.97
C LEU A 145 21.98 3.59 -30.50
N GLY A 146 23.05 3.20 -31.17
CA GLY A 146 23.12 3.22 -32.64
C GLY A 146 21.98 2.39 -33.24
N GLN A 147 21.71 2.55 -34.55
CA GLN A 147 20.69 1.73 -35.23
C GLN A 147 20.95 0.24 -34.95
N VAL A 148 20.05 -0.39 -34.21
CA VAL A 148 20.06 -1.85 -34.02
C VAL A 148 19.69 -2.47 -35.36
N ASP A 149 20.48 -3.41 -35.88
CA ASP A 149 20.16 -4.08 -37.14
C ASP A 149 18.88 -4.91 -36.98
N THR A 150 17.75 -4.34 -37.43
CA THR A 150 16.39 -4.79 -37.12
C THR A 150 15.83 -5.82 -38.11
N VAL A 151 16.52 -6.09 -39.22
CA VAL A 151 15.95 -6.80 -40.37
C VAL A 151 15.79 -8.32 -40.15
N SER A 152 16.47 -8.92 -39.16
CA SER A 152 16.42 -10.37 -38.90
C SER A 152 16.29 -10.75 -37.42
N LEU A 153 15.97 -9.81 -36.53
CA LEU A 153 16.02 -10.06 -35.10
C LEU A 153 14.76 -10.82 -34.66
N SER A 154 14.92 -12.07 -34.19
CA SER A 154 13.82 -12.85 -33.63
C SER A 154 13.54 -12.43 -32.18
N ARG A 155 12.34 -12.69 -31.68
CA ARG A 155 11.95 -12.38 -30.29
C ARG A 155 12.89 -13.02 -29.27
N GLN A 156 13.26 -14.28 -29.48
CA GLN A 156 14.15 -15.01 -28.57
C GLN A 156 15.54 -14.37 -28.53
N VAL A 157 16.07 -13.99 -29.69
CA VAL A 157 17.37 -13.31 -29.79
C VAL A 157 17.36 -11.93 -29.13
N ALA A 158 16.24 -11.20 -29.21
CA ALA A 158 16.05 -9.95 -28.46
C ALA A 158 16.05 -10.17 -26.94
N GLU A 159 15.27 -11.12 -26.45
CA GLU A 159 15.22 -11.46 -25.02
C GLU A 159 16.60 -11.94 -24.51
N ASP A 160 17.29 -12.79 -25.27
CA ASP A 160 18.64 -13.28 -24.94
C ASP A 160 19.67 -12.14 -24.92
N SER A 161 19.62 -11.23 -25.90
CA SER A 161 20.49 -10.06 -25.93
C SER A 161 20.26 -9.15 -24.74
N LEU A 162 18.99 -8.88 -24.38
CA LEU A 162 18.65 -8.10 -23.19
C LEU A 162 19.18 -8.76 -21.92
N LEU A 163 18.99 -10.07 -21.81
CA LEU A 163 19.44 -10.85 -20.66
C LEU A 163 20.98 -10.84 -20.54
N GLU A 164 21.71 -10.93 -21.65
CA GLU A 164 23.17 -10.84 -21.66
C GLU A 164 23.66 -9.46 -21.19
N ASN A 165 23.06 -8.38 -21.72
CA ASN A 165 23.38 -7.02 -21.29
C ASN A 165 23.06 -6.81 -19.79
N LEU A 166 21.97 -7.41 -19.31
CA LEU A 166 21.53 -7.33 -17.91
C LEU A 166 22.54 -8.04 -16.98
N LYS A 167 23.03 -9.21 -17.39
CA LYS A 167 24.10 -9.96 -16.68
C LYS A 167 25.41 -9.19 -16.65
N ASN A 168 25.76 -8.52 -17.74
CA ASN A 168 26.97 -7.72 -17.86
C ASN A 168 26.88 -6.37 -17.13
N GLY A 169 25.73 -6.07 -16.51
CA GLY A 169 25.51 -4.81 -15.79
C GLY A 169 25.37 -3.59 -16.70
N GLN A 170 25.14 -3.78 -18.01
CA GLN A 170 24.98 -2.72 -19.00
C GLN A 170 23.54 -2.19 -18.99
N LEU A 171 23.14 -1.63 -17.84
CA LEU A 171 21.73 -1.30 -17.56
C LEU A 171 21.18 -0.19 -18.46
N THR A 172 21.98 0.82 -18.78
CA THR A 172 21.58 1.89 -19.71
C THR A 172 21.33 1.35 -21.11
N THR A 173 22.17 0.42 -21.56
CA THR A 173 21.99 -0.33 -22.82
C THR A 173 20.72 -1.18 -22.77
N CYS A 174 20.44 -1.87 -21.65
CA CYS A 174 19.19 -2.61 -21.47
C CYS A 174 17.95 -1.71 -21.62
N VAL A 175 17.95 -0.54 -20.98
CA VAL A 175 16.83 0.43 -21.04
C VAL A 175 16.63 0.95 -22.48
N GLN A 176 17.72 1.23 -23.18
CA GLN A 176 17.62 1.66 -24.58
C GLN A 176 17.15 0.53 -25.51
N LEU A 177 17.63 -0.70 -25.30
CA LEU A 177 17.24 -1.88 -26.08
C LEU A 177 15.76 -2.24 -25.87
N ILE A 178 15.25 -2.22 -24.63
CA ILE A 178 13.84 -2.54 -24.38
C ILE A 178 12.90 -1.52 -25.04
N ARG A 179 13.23 -0.23 -24.99
CA ARG A 179 12.48 0.83 -25.68
C ARG A 179 12.54 0.68 -27.22
N ALA A 180 13.70 0.30 -27.75
CA ALA A 180 13.84 -0.01 -29.17
C ALA A 180 12.99 -1.23 -29.57
N PHE A 181 13.01 -2.31 -28.77
CA PHE A 181 12.25 -3.52 -29.05
C PHE A 181 10.73 -3.32 -28.91
N ARG A 182 10.27 -2.49 -27.98
CA ARG A 182 8.85 -2.07 -27.89
C ARG A 182 8.37 -1.35 -29.14
N SER A 183 9.22 -0.49 -29.71
CA SER A 183 8.91 0.20 -30.98
C SER A 183 8.77 -0.78 -32.15
N MET A 184 9.44 -1.94 -32.09
CA MET A 184 9.37 -2.99 -33.12
C MET A 184 8.19 -3.95 -32.91
N TRP A 185 7.86 -4.27 -31.66
CA TRP A 185 6.78 -5.19 -31.30
C TRP A 185 5.77 -4.50 -30.38
N PRO A 186 4.85 -3.69 -30.94
CA PRO A 186 3.85 -2.95 -30.15
C PRO A 186 2.80 -3.86 -29.49
N ASN A 187 2.84 -5.17 -29.72
CA ASN A 187 1.87 -6.16 -29.25
C ASN A 187 2.05 -6.58 -27.77
N LEU A 188 2.44 -5.66 -26.89
CA LEU A 188 2.57 -5.87 -25.43
C LEU A 188 3.64 -6.89 -24.98
N VAL A 189 4.55 -7.31 -25.86
CA VAL A 189 5.54 -8.36 -25.55
C VAL A 189 6.62 -7.88 -24.56
N PHE A 190 6.94 -6.59 -24.60
CA PHE A 190 8.00 -5.96 -23.80
C PHE A 190 7.47 -4.92 -22.80
N GLY A 191 6.15 -4.78 -22.65
CA GLY A 191 5.50 -3.69 -21.89
C GLY A 191 4.83 -2.65 -22.81
N SER A 192 4.09 -1.73 -22.20
CA SER A 192 3.25 -0.75 -22.92
C SER A 192 3.69 0.71 -22.75
N ALA A 193 4.44 1.03 -21.68
CA ALA A 193 4.91 2.39 -21.37
C ALA A 193 6.31 2.39 -20.74
N ASP A 194 7.01 3.53 -20.76
CA ASP A 194 8.35 3.72 -20.15
C ASP A 194 8.36 3.37 -18.65
N GLU A 195 7.23 3.55 -17.96
CA GLU A 195 7.01 3.14 -16.57
C GLU A 195 7.16 1.62 -16.34
N ASP A 196 7.02 0.81 -17.39
CA ASP A 196 7.16 -0.65 -17.34
C ASP A 196 8.63 -1.12 -17.49
N ASP A 197 9.59 -0.23 -17.82
CA ASP A 197 11.00 -0.60 -18.08
C ASP A 197 11.63 -1.32 -16.88
N MET A 198 11.48 -0.74 -15.70
CA MET A 198 12.03 -1.29 -14.47
C MET A 198 11.42 -2.65 -14.15
N GLU A 199 10.09 -2.75 -14.20
CA GLU A 199 9.35 -3.95 -13.83
C GLU A 199 9.66 -5.11 -14.78
N TYR A 200 9.77 -4.82 -16.08
CA TYR A 200 10.12 -5.84 -17.08
C TYR A 200 11.56 -6.33 -16.91
N LEU A 201 12.54 -5.43 -16.76
CA LEU A 201 13.94 -5.81 -16.61
C LEU A 201 14.18 -6.57 -15.30
N LEU A 202 13.48 -6.19 -14.22
CA LEU A 202 13.51 -6.91 -12.95
C LEU A 202 12.87 -8.30 -13.09
N ALA A 203 11.73 -8.41 -13.77
CA ALA A 203 11.07 -9.69 -14.04
C ALA A 203 11.95 -10.61 -14.92
N LEU A 204 12.66 -10.06 -15.91
CA LEU A 204 13.59 -10.80 -16.75
C LEU A 204 14.76 -11.38 -15.94
N PHE A 205 15.31 -10.58 -15.02
CA PHE A 205 16.31 -11.06 -14.06
C PHE A 205 15.76 -12.20 -13.19
N CYS A 206 14.58 -12.00 -12.57
CA CYS A 206 13.96 -13.00 -11.71
C CYS A 206 13.69 -14.32 -12.45
N LYS A 207 13.17 -14.24 -13.68
CA LYS A 207 12.97 -15.41 -14.55
C LYS A 207 14.27 -16.13 -14.83
N HIS A 208 15.33 -15.40 -15.19
CA HIS A 208 16.63 -16.00 -15.43
C HIS A 208 17.18 -16.73 -14.20
N VAL A 209 17.04 -16.15 -13.00
CA VAL A 209 17.46 -16.80 -11.76
C VAL A 209 16.67 -18.10 -11.53
N ALA A 210 15.35 -18.08 -11.74
CA ALA A 210 14.50 -19.26 -11.62
C ALA A 210 14.77 -20.36 -12.68
N ASP A 211 15.20 -19.98 -13.88
CA ASP A 211 15.55 -20.95 -14.93
C ASP A 211 16.85 -21.71 -14.60
N ASN A 212 17.73 -21.14 -13.77
CA ASN A 212 19.06 -21.70 -13.46
C ASN A 212 19.16 -22.28 -12.05
N LYS A 213 18.23 -21.95 -11.16
CA LYS A 213 18.27 -22.32 -9.75
C LYS A 213 16.86 -22.60 -9.25
N THR A 214 16.76 -23.55 -8.32
CA THR A 214 15.50 -23.89 -7.67
C THR A 214 15.36 -23.20 -6.32
N GLY A 215 14.13 -23.04 -5.86
CA GLY A 215 13.87 -22.47 -4.54
C GLY A 215 13.99 -20.94 -4.54
N VAL A 216 13.75 -20.26 -5.66
CA VAL A 216 14.00 -18.82 -5.81
C VAL A 216 12.88 -18.00 -5.19
N LEU A 217 13.24 -17.12 -4.26
CA LEU A 217 12.38 -16.06 -3.74
C LEU A 217 13.06 -14.70 -3.90
N VAL A 218 12.32 -13.73 -4.41
CA VAL A 218 12.74 -12.33 -4.55
C VAL A 218 11.66 -11.46 -3.95
N MET A 219 12.05 -10.55 -3.07
CA MET A 219 11.17 -9.55 -2.50
C MET A 219 11.96 -8.24 -2.36
N THR A 220 11.83 -7.33 -3.32
CA THR A 220 12.51 -6.03 -3.25
C THR A 220 11.87 -5.17 -2.17
N ARG A 221 12.46 -5.19 -0.98
CA ARG A 221 12.02 -4.39 0.15
C ARG A 221 13.14 -3.48 0.61
N ALA A 222 12.82 -2.21 0.82
CA ALA A 222 13.47 -1.47 1.88
C ALA A 222 13.08 -2.15 3.21
N ASP A 223 14.04 -2.41 4.07
CA ASP A 223 13.95 -3.24 5.27
C ASP A 223 13.04 -2.64 6.37
N THR A 224 11.75 -2.45 6.07
CA THR A 224 10.83 -1.68 6.90
C THR A 224 10.04 -2.58 7.83
N ASP A 225 10.36 -2.50 9.12
CA ASP A 225 9.52 -3.08 10.16
C ASP A 225 8.17 -2.35 10.22
N LEU A 226 7.15 -2.96 9.60
CA LEU A 226 5.78 -2.43 9.59
C LEU A 226 5.13 -2.45 10.99
N SER A 227 5.73 -3.15 11.96
CA SER A 227 5.22 -3.24 13.32
C SER A 227 5.11 -1.85 13.95
N GLY A 228 6.10 -0.98 13.76
CA GLY A 228 6.06 0.39 14.31
C GLY A 228 4.92 1.24 13.73
N VAL A 229 4.51 0.99 12.49
CA VAL A 229 3.34 1.66 11.88
C VAL A 229 2.05 1.11 12.46
N CYS A 230 1.92 -0.23 12.59
CA CYS A 230 0.77 -0.87 13.22
C CYS A 230 0.54 -0.38 14.66
N HIS A 231 1.61 -0.27 15.47
CA HIS A 231 1.51 0.22 16.84
C HIS A 231 0.99 1.67 16.90
N ARG A 232 1.50 2.56 16.04
CA ARG A 232 1.04 3.95 15.98
C ARG A 232 -0.41 4.07 15.53
N LEU A 233 -0.83 3.30 14.54
CA LEU A 233 -2.23 3.26 14.10
C LEU A 233 -3.15 2.79 15.23
N MET A 234 -2.72 1.78 16.00
CA MET A 234 -3.44 1.27 17.17
C MET A 234 -3.54 2.32 18.28
N GLU A 235 -2.44 3.02 18.59
CA GLU A 235 -2.43 4.07 19.61
C GLU A 235 -3.45 5.18 19.28
N VAL A 236 -3.46 5.64 18.03
CA VAL A 236 -4.43 6.64 17.56
C VAL A 236 -5.86 6.10 17.64
N ASN A 237 -6.06 4.82 17.33
CA ASN A 237 -7.38 4.19 17.44
C ASN A 237 -7.89 4.20 18.90
N ILE A 238 -7.02 3.89 19.86
CA ILE A 238 -7.34 3.94 21.30
C ILE A 238 -7.63 5.38 21.74
N GLN A 239 -6.84 6.35 21.30
CA GLN A 239 -7.07 7.77 21.58
C GLN A 239 -8.42 8.25 21.03
N LEU A 240 -8.74 7.93 19.78
CA LEU A 240 -10.02 8.28 19.16
C LEU A 240 -11.22 7.66 19.90
N LEU A 241 -11.12 6.39 20.29
CA LEU A 241 -12.17 5.72 21.08
C LEU A 241 -12.36 6.39 22.45
N SER A 242 -11.27 6.81 23.08
CA SER A 242 -11.31 7.47 24.39
C SER A 242 -11.97 8.85 24.29
N SER A 243 -11.60 9.64 23.28
CA SER A 243 -12.22 10.94 23.01
C SER A 243 -13.70 10.82 22.68
N LEU A 244 -14.09 9.81 21.90
CA LEU A 244 -15.50 9.53 21.61
C LEU A 244 -16.31 9.23 22.86
N LYS A 245 -15.80 8.38 23.75
CA LYS A 245 -16.47 8.07 25.01
C LYS A 245 -16.66 9.30 25.89
N LEU A 246 -15.71 10.24 25.88
CA LEU A 246 -15.83 11.49 26.64
C LEU A 246 -16.93 12.41 26.07
N LEU A 247 -17.06 12.46 24.74
CA LEU A 247 -18.09 13.24 24.05
C LEU A 247 -19.50 12.64 24.21
N GLU A 248 -19.60 11.33 24.45
CA GLU A 248 -20.88 10.62 24.65
C GLU A 248 -21.38 10.63 26.10
N LEU A 249 -20.59 11.14 27.05
CA LEU A 249 -21.03 11.27 28.45
C LEU A 249 -22.12 12.36 28.55
N PRO A 250 -23.25 12.09 29.23
CA PRO A 250 -24.27 13.10 29.44
C PRO A 250 -23.69 14.28 30.25
N PRO A 251 -24.15 15.52 30.03
CA PRO A 251 -23.72 16.66 30.83
C PRO A 251 -24.02 16.36 32.30
N LYS A 252 -23.01 16.45 33.17
CA LYS A 252 -23.18 16.34 34.62
C LYS A 252 -24.27 17.33 35.04
N SER A 253 -25.40 16.82 35.52
CA SER A 253 -26.43 17.67 36.12
C SER A 253 -25.82 18.42 37.31
N PRO A 254 -26.13 19.73 37.48
CA PRO A 254 -25.70 20.44 38.67
C PRO A 254 -26.37 19.80 39.88
N GLN A 255 -25.56 19.39 40.86
CA GLN A 255 -26.03 18.84 42.12
C GLN A 255 -27.05 19.80 42.75
N SER A 256 -28.30 19.36 42.87
CA SER A 256 -29.29 20.04 43.69
C SER A 256 -28.84 20.00 45.15
N SER A 257 -28.52 21.16 45.70
CA SER A 257 -28.30 21.37 47.12
C SER A 257 -29.49 20.83 47.94
N PRO A 258 -29.27 20.17 49.09
CA PRO A 258 -30.36 19.62 49.87
C PRO A 258 -31.16 20.77 50.50
N SER A 259 -32.44 20.86 50.14
CA SER A 259 -33.42 21.74 50.78
C SER A 259 -33.61 21.34 52.24
N SER A 260 -33.30 22.26 53.15
CA SER A 260 -33.59 22.19 54.58
C SER A 260 -35.09 22.01 54.85
N PRO A 261 -35.51 21.20 55.84
CA PRO A 261 -36.92 20.98 56.15
C PRO A 261 -37.49 22.15 56.98
N SER A 262 -38.62 22.68 56.55
CA SER A 262 -39.48 23.57 57.35
C SER A 262 -40.22 22.77 58.43
N PRO A 263 -40.35 23.28 59.68
CA PRO A 263 -40.99 22.55 60.76
C PRO A 263 -42.52 22.63 60.67
N THR A 264 -43.15 21.48 60.85
CA THR A 264 -44.59 21.26 60.89
C THR A 264 -45.20 21.85 62.17
N THR A 265 -46.25 22.64 61.99
CA THR A 265 -47.18 23.08 63.03
C THR A 265 -47.84 21.88 63.73
N ASN A 266 -47.94 21.89 65.06
CA ASN A 266 -48.95 21.14 65.79
C ASN A 266 -49.30 21.83 67.12
N LEU A 267 -50.60 22.16 67.24
CA LEU A 267 -51.43 22.46 68.42
C LEU A 267 -50.99 23.53 69.42
#